data_AF-A0A7V7DU86-F1
#
_entry.id   AF-A0A7V7DU86-F1
#
_cell.length_a   1.000
_cell.length_b   1.000
_cell.length_c   1.000
_cell.angle_alpha   90.00
_cell.angle_beta   90.00
_cell.angle_gamma   90.00
#
_symmetry.space_group_name_H-M   'P 1'
#
loop_
_entity.id
_entity.type
_entity.pdbx_description
1 polymer ?
#
loop_
_entity_poly.entity_id
_entity_poly.type
_entity_poly.pdbx_seq_one_letter_code
_entity_poly.pdbx_strand_id
1 'polypeptide(L)' 'AVKHVQKKHDVNTLACICAIDRAALPPLMDYWAPEVAVTGVHELLGNALVMKGEIPRTLDLRGEELPNETDNE' A
#
# COMPACT_ATOMS: atom_id res chain seq x y z
N ALA A 1 -8.78 9.23 15.03
CA ALA A 1 -8.10 7.97 15.40
C ALA A 1 -6.73 7.86 14.71
N VAL A 2 -6.66 7.77 13.38
CA VAL A 2 -5.40 7.58 12.62
C VAL A 2 -4.32 8.60 12.96
N LYS A 3 -4.62 9.91 12.93
CA LYS A 3 -3.66 10.97 13.32
C LYS A 3 -3.04 10.79 14.70
N HIS A 4 -3.80 10.28 15.67
CA HIS A 4 -3.27 10.01 17.01
C HIS A 4 -2.28 8.84 16.99
N VAL A 5 -2.62 7.76 16.27
CA VAL A 5 -1.75 6.59 16.10
C VAL A 5 -0.47 6.95 15.35
N GLN A 6 -0.59 7.71 14.25
CA GLN A 6 0.52 8.27 13.49
C GLN A 6 1.52 8.98 14.41
N LYS A 7 1.07 9.98 15.19
CA LYS A 7 1.95 10.73 16.09
C LYS A 7 2.56 9.91 17.22
N LYS A 8 1.90 8.83 17.64
CA LYS A 8 2.32 8.00 18.77
C LYS A 8 3.30 6.90 18.35
N HIS A 9 3.12 6.35 17.15
CA HIS A 9 3.84 5.17 16.68
C HIS A 9 4.64 5.41 15.40
N ASP A 10 4.64 6.64 14.88
CA ASP A 10 5.35 7.04 13.67
C ASP A 10 5.00 6.18 12.44
N VAL A 11 3.71 5.81 12.34
CA VAL A 11 3.21 5.03 11.21
C VAL A 11 2.83 5.94 10.04
N ASN A 12 3.08 5.48 8.81
CA ASN A 12 2.86 6.23 7.58
C ASN A 12 1.84 5.58 6.62
N THR A 13 1.22 4.46 7.02
CA THR A 13 0.33 3.70 6.14
C THR A 13 -0.85 3.11 6.92
N LEU A 14 -2.06 3.28 6.39
CA LEU A 14 -3.28 2.62 6.83
C LEU A 14 -3.58 1.45 5.88
N ALA A 15 -3.37 0.22 6.35
CA ALA A 15 -3.68 -0.99 5.59
C ALA A 15 -5.13 -1.43 5.82
N CYS A 16 -5.92 -1.46 4.75
CA CYS A 16 -7.33 -1.82 4.76
C CYS A 16 -7.51 -3.29 4.33
N ILE A 17 -8.15 -4.09 5.18
CA ILE A 17 -8.57 -5.44 4.79
C ILE A 17 -9.82 -5.42 3.89
N CYS A 18 -10.65 -4.39 4.05
CA CYS A 18 -11.88 -4.21 3.30
C CYS A 18 -11.65 -3.36 2.03
N ALA A 19 -12.25 -3.79 0.91
CA ALA A 19 -12.14 -3.08 -0.36
C ALA A 19 -12.81 -1.69 -0.32
N ILE A 20 -13.94 -1.54 0.37
CA ILE A 20 -14.63 -0.24 0.45
C ILE A 20 -13.82 0.77 1.24
N ASP A 21 -13.16 0.34 2.33
CA ASP A 21 -12.31 1.22 3.13
C ASP A 21 -11.12 1.71 2.32
N ARG A 22 -10.47 0.81 1.56
CA ARG A 22 -9.39 1.18 0.65
C ARG A 22 -9.81 2.21 -0.38
N ALA A 23 -11.03 2.12 -0.90
CA ALA A 23 -11.55 3.05 -1.90
C ALA A 23 -12.03 4.38 -1.30
N ALA A 24 -12.64 4.36 -0.11
CA ALA A 24 -13.33 5.51 0.46
C ALA A 24 -12.46 6.37 1.39
N LEU A 25 -11.44 5.79 2.03
CA LEU A 25 -10.63 6.50 3.03
C LEU A 25 -9.51 7.41 2.51
N PRO A 26 -9.01 7.36 1.25
CA PRO A 26 -7.95 8.27 0.80
C PRO A 26 -8.28 9.76 1.02
N PRO A 27 -9.44 10.29 0.60
CA PRO A 27 -9.77 11.71 0.82
C PRO A 27 -9.84 12.08 2.32
N LEU A 28 -10.20 11.13 3.18
CA LEU A 28 -10.23 11.34 4.63
C LEU A 28 -8.80 11.45 5.20
N MET A 29 -7.87 10.62 4.72
CA MET A 29 -6.47 10.68 5.15
C MET A 29 -5.80 11.93 4.62
N ASP A 30 -6.00 12.29 3.36
CA ASP A 30 -5.47 13.54 2.77
C ASP A 30 -5.85 14.78 3.59
N TYR A 31 -7.08 14.80 4.13
CA TYR A 31 -7.53 15.91 4.97
C TYR A 31 -7.01 15.86 6.41
N TRP A 32 -7.09 14.70 7.08
CA TRP A 32 -6.86 14.62 8.53
C TRP A 32 -5.45 14.14 8.93
N ALA A 33 -4.78 13.37 8.08
CA ALA A 33 -3.48 12.73 8.32
C ALA A 33 -2.71 12.53 6.98
N PRO A 34 -2.31 13.62 6.30
CA PRO A 34 -1.80 13.58 4.91
C PRO A 34 -0.50 12.79 4.72
N GLU A 35 0.25 12.54 5.79
CA GLU A 35 1.47 11.72 5.77
C GLU A 35 1.16 10.21 5.88
N VAL A 36 -0.12 9.83 5.98
CA VAL A 36 -0.57 8.44 6.06
C VAL A 36 -1.20 8.02 4.72
N ALA A 37 -0.50 7.17 3.97
CA ALA A 37 -1.04 6.56 2.76
C ALA A 37 -2.14 5.52 3.09
N VAL A 38 -3.04 5.27 2.14
CA VAL A 38 -4.07 4.21 2.27
C VAL A 38 -3.77 3.11 1.25
N THR A 39 -3.66 1.86 1.71
CA THR A 39 -3.39 0.69 0.86
C THR A 39 -4.23 -0.52 1.30
N GLY A 40 -4.41 -1.49 0.41
CA GLY A 40 -5.06 -2.76 0.74
C GLY A 40 -4.07 -3.77 1.31
N VAL A 41 -4.48 -4.59 2.28
CA VAL A 41 -3.61 -5.68 2.80
C VAL A 41 -3.17 -6.62 1.68
N HIS A 42 -4.06 -6.89 0.72
CA HIS A 42 -3.75 -7.72 -0.45
C HIS A 42 -2.80 -7.05 -1.44
N GLU A 43 -2.84 -5.71 -1.58
CA GLU A 43 -1.89 -4.95 -2.40
C GLU A 43 -0.48 -5.11 -1.83
N LEU A 44 -0.32 -4.87 -0.52
CA LEU A 44 0.96 -5.00 0.17
C LEU A 44 1.56 -6.40 0.03
N LEU A 45 0.80 -7.43 0.40
CA LEU A 45 1.30 -8.79 0.38
C LEU A 45 1.52 -9.28 -1.06
N GLY A 46 0.55 -9.04 -1.95
CA GLY A 46 0.61 -9.53 -3.32
C GLY A 46 1.70 -8.86 -4.16
N ASN A 47 2.00 -7.58 -3.92
CA ASN A 47 3.13 -6.90 -4.57
C ASN A 47 4.49 -7.35 -4.03
N ALA A 48 4.58 -7.75 -2.76
CA ALA A 48 5.82 -8.22 -2.14
C ALA A 48 6.11 -9.73 -2.35
N LEU A 49 5.11 -10.51 -2.79
CA LEU A 49 5.24 -11.95 -2.91
C LEU A 49 6.11 -12.34 -4.11
N VAL A 50 7.17 -13.11 -3.84
CA VAL A 50 8.04 -13.74 -4.86
C VAL A 50 7.72 -15.24 -4.90
N MET A 51 7.14 -15.72 -5.99
CA MET A 51 6.72 -17.12 -6.14
C MET A 51 7.70 -17.93 -6.99
N LYS A 52 7.91 -19.20 -6.61
CA LYS A 52 8.77 -20.10 -7.37
C LYS A 52 8.20 -20.34 -8.78
N GLY A 53 8.99 -20.02 -9.79
CA GLY A 53 8.61 -20.20 -11.20
C GLY A 53 7.72 -19.08 -11.75
N GLU A 54 7.62 -17.94 -11.06
CA GLU A 54 6.94 -16.77 -11.60
C GLU A 54 7.70 -16.17 -12.79
N ILE A 55 6.96 -15.47 -13.64
CA ILE A 55 7.52 -14.65 -14.72
C ILE A 55 7.92 -13.28 -14.15
N PRO A 56 8.81 -12.53 -14.83
CA PRO A 56 9.06 -11.14 -14.48
C PRO A 56 7.74 -10.36 -14.41
N ARG A 57 7.47 -9.76 -13.26
CA ARG A 57 6.32 -8.90 -13.04
C ARG A 57 6.77 -7.47 -13.22
N THR A 58 6.10 -6.76 -14.14
CA THR A 58 6.37 -5.34 -14.37
C THR A 58 5.27 -4.43 -13.80
N LEU A 59 4.11 -5.00 -13.47
CA LEU A 59 2.97 -4.27 -12.95
C LEU A 59 2.54 -4.80 -11.59
N ASP A 60 2.10 -3.87 -10.76
CA ASP A 60 1.58 -4.11 -9.44
C ASP A 60 0.10 -4.54 -9.51
N LEU A 61 -0.53 -4.87 -8.37
CA LEU A 61 -1.94 -5.29 -8.33
C LEU A 61 -2.95 -4.19 -8.68
N ARG A 62 -2.50 -2.94 -8.87
CA ARG A 62 -3.29 -1.81 -9.37
C ARG A 62 -2.99 -1.47 -10.83
N GLY A 63 -2.08 -2.20 -11.48
CA GLY A 63 -1.68 -1.96 -12.85
C GLY A 63 -0.71 -0.78 -13.00
N GLU A 64 -0.11 -0.35 -11.89
CA GLU A 64 0.97 0.65 -11.87
C GLU A 64 2.33 -0.06 -12.04
N GLU A 65 3.35 0.63 -12.53
CA GLU A 65 4.70 0.08 -12.65
C GLU A 65 5.23 -0.36 -11.28
N LEU A 66 5.81 -1.57 -11.18
CA LEU A 66 6.35 -2.05 -9.92
C LEU A 66 7.59 -1.22 -9.52
N PRO A 67 7.64 -0.69 -8.30
CA PRO A 67 8.85 -0.05 -7.81
C PRO A 67 9.97 -1.08 -7.71
N ASN A 68 11.18 -0.72 -8.19
CA ASN A 68 12.40 -1.54 -8.15
C ASN A 68 12.48 -2.70 -9.17
N GLU A 69 11.91 -2.54 -10.38
CA GLU A 69 12.20 -3.45 -11.52
C GLU A 69 13.70 -3.60 -11.84
N THR A 70 14.55 -2.69 -11.35
CA THR A 70 15.96 -2.55 -11.74
C THR A 70 17.00 -3.27 -10.89
N ASP A 71 16.62 -3.97 -9.80
CA ASP A 71 17.64 -4.53 -8.87
C ASP A 71 17.99 -6.01 -9.12
N ASN A 72 17.60 -6.57 -10.27
CA ASN A 72 18.11 -7.86 -10.73
C ASN A 72 19.30 -7.67 -11.69
N GLU A 73 20.41 -7.12 -11.17
CA GLU A 73 21.77 -7.35 -11.71
C GLU A 73 22.47 -8.47 -10.94
#